data_AF-A0AAN7ILC5-F1
#
_entry.id   AF-A0AAN7ILC5-F1
#
_cell.length_a   1.000
_cell.length_b   1.000
_cell.length_c   1.000
_cell.angle_alpha   90.00
_cell.angle_beta   90.00
_cell.angle_gamma   90.00
#
_symmetry.space_group_name_H-M   'P 1'
#
loop_
_entity.id
_entity.type
_entity.pdbx_description
1 polymer ?
#
loop_
_entity_poly.entity_id
_entity_poly.type
_entity_poly.pdbx_seq_one_letter_code
_entity_poly.pdbx_strand_id
1 'polypeptide(L)'
;MKLLVPKQGMLPKIKCNVGPVSWPQGCASAGLIFGLLVCGSSSEPTHAEASDKEGHKEEESCVKLSHGKKVYTDYSITGIPGDGRCLFRSVAHGACLRSGKPAPNESSQRELADDLRAKVADEFIKRREETEWFVEGDFDTYVSHIRKPHVWGGEPELFLASHVLQMPITVYMYDEDAGGLISIAEYGQEYGKENPIRVLYHGFGHYDALQMPRKKSDRSRL
;
A
#
# COMPACT_ATOMS: atom_id res chain seq x y z
N MET A 1 -50.09 3.29 -3.19
CA MET A 1 -49.09 2.36 -2.59
C MET A 1 -47.88 3.20 -2.20
N LYS A 2 -47.54 3.24 -0.91
CA LYS A 2 -46.43 4.05 -0.38
C LYS A 2 -45.17 3.18 -0.34
N LEU A 3 -44.13 3.56 -1.08
CA LEU A 3 -42.82 2.91 -1.03
C LEU A 3 -42.01 3.53 0.12
N LEU A 4 -41.64 2.69 1.09
CA LEU A 4 -40.82 3.04 2.25
C LEU A 4 -39.33 2.95 1.86
N VAL A 5 -38.62 4.06 2.02
CA VAL A 5 -37.17 4.16 1.90
C VAL A 5 -36.51 3.59 3.16
N PRO A 6 -35.44 2.77 3.08
CA PRO A 6 -34.71 2.31 4.26
C PRO A 6 -33.86 3.45 4.85
N LYS A 7 -33.91 3.61 6.18
CA LYS A 7 -33.08 4.55 6.94
C LYS A 7 -31.61 4.13 6.90
N GLN A 8 -30.72 5.09 6.60
CA GLN A 8 -29.27 4.96 6.70
C GLN A 8 -28.84 4.67 8.15
N GLY A 9 -28.06 3.61 8.32
CA GLY A 9 -27.31 3.33 9.55
C GLY A 9 -26.02 4.15 9.59
N MET A 10 -25.80 4.83 10.71
CA MET A 10 -24.64 5.67 10.99
C MET A 10 -23.39 4.78 11.18
N LEU A 11 -22.37 4.94 10.33
CA LEU A 11 -21.09 4.24 10.48
C LEU A 11 -20.30 4.81 11.69
N PRO A 12 -19.59 3.98 12.47
CA PRO A 12 -18.85 4.46 13.64
C PRO A 12 -17.60 5.24 13.21
N LYS A 13 -17.42 6.41 13.83
CA LYS A 13 -16.23 7.27 13.70
C LYS A 13 -14.98 6.52 14.20
N ILE A 14 -14.11 6.14 13.28
CA ILE A 14 -12.74 5.74 13.61
C ILE A 14 -11.91 7.02 13.71
N LYS A 15 -11.47 7.36 14.92
CA LYS A 15 -10.62 8.51 15.20
C LYS A 15 -9.16 8.07 15.03
N CYS A 16 -8.57 8.35 13.87
CA CYS A 16 -7.13 8.22 13.68
C CYS A 16 -6.45 9.46 14.28
N ASN A 17 -5.73 9.28 15.40
CA ASN A 17 -4.80 10.30 15.88
C ASN A 17 -3.52 10.20 15.04
N VAL A 18 -3.40 11.02 14.01
CA VAL A 18 -2.12 11.25 13.35
C VAL A 18 -1.57 12.55 13.92
N GLY A 19 -0.50 12.44 14.71
CA GLY A 19 0.25 13.60 15.19
C GLY A 19 0.92 14.33 14.01
N PRO A 20 1.20 15.63 14.12
CA PRO A 20 1.74 16.39 13.00
C PRO A 20 3.18 15.93 12.71
N VAL A 21 3.42 15.49 11.48
CA VAL A 21 4.77 15.23 10.95
C VAL A 21 5.33 16.58 10.51
N SER A 22 6.19 17.16 11.35
CA SER A 22 6.97 18.35 11.00
C SER A 22 8.24 17.95 10.25
N TRP A 23 8.41 18.45 9.02
CA TRP A 23 9.68 18.40 8.30
C TRP A 23 10.76 19.25 8.99
N PRO A 24 12.00 18.77 9.14
CA PRO A 24 13.05 19.56 9.76
C PRO A 24 13.62 20.57 8.76
N GLN A 25 13.53 21.84 9.12
CA GLN A 25 14.16 22.96 8.44
C GLN A 25 15.30 23.50 9.32
N GLY A 26 16.52 23.46 8.79
CA GLY A 26 17.57 24.44 9.09
C GLY A 26 18.46 24.22 10.32
N CYS A 27 19.77 24.26 10.08
CA CYS A 27 20.86 24.27 11.05
C CYS A 27 20.83 25.46 12.03
N ALA A 28 21.22 25.22 13.28
CA ALA A 28 22.08 26.13 14.06
C ALA A 28 22.74 25.37 15.22
N SER A 29 24.05 25.56 15.37
CA SER A 29 24.93 24.97 16.38
C SER A 29 24.76 25.62 17.75
N ALA A 30 24.79 24.84 18.85
CA ALA A 30 25.37 25.24 20.14
C ALA A 30 25.34 24.08 21.17
N GLY A 31 26.53 23.61 21.53
CA GLY A 31 27.05 23.35 22.89
C GLY A 31 26.28 22.56 23.97
N LEU A 32 27.07 21.69 24.63
CA LEU A 32 27.07 21.29 26.06
C LEU A 32 26.07 20.19 26.47
N ILE A 33 26.32 19.22 27.37
CA ILE A 33 27.48 18.73 28.15
C ILE A 33 27.06 17.38 28.78
N PHE A 34 28.04 16.48 28.99
CA PHE A 34 28.14 15.37 29.97
C PHE A 34 27.00 14.35 30.21
N GLY A 35 27.42 13.07 30.26
CA GLY A 35 26.70 12.03 31.00
C GLY A 35 27.15 10.61 30.68
N LEU A 36 28.39 10.23 31.06
CA LEU A 36 28.79 8.83 31.15
C LEU A 36 28.03 8.18 32.32
N LEU A 37 27.26 7.12 32.05
CA LEU A 37 26.92 6.14 33.09
C LEU A 37 27.08 4.73 32.53
N VAL A 38 28.24 4.16 32.82
CA VAL A 38 28.52 2.73 32.77
C VAL A 38 28.07 2.14 34.10
N CYS A 39 27.18 1.16 34.07
CA CYS A 39 27.03 0.16 35.13
C CYS A 39 26.63 -1.16 34.46
N GLY A 40 27.62 -2.04 34.29
CA GLY A 40 27.37 -3.46 34.11
C GLY A 40 27.08 -4.12 35.46
N SER A 41 26.21 -5.12 35.47
CA SER A 41 26.31 -6.28 36.37
C SER A 41 25.48 -7.41 35.81
N SER A 42 26.17 -8.53 35.61
CA SER A 42 25.67 -9.85 35.27
C SER A 42 24.92 -10.48 36.43
N SER A 43 23.84 -11.20 36.14
CA SER A 43 23.31 -12.25 37.02
C SER A 43 22.80 -13.43 36.19
N GLU A 44 23.16 -14.62 36.66
CA GLU A 44 23.14 -15.96 36.07
C GLU A 44 21.76 -16.57 35.75
N PRO A 45 21.72 -17.71 35.02
CA PRO A 45 20.52 -18.22 34.35
C PRO A 45 19.68 -19.11 35.27
N THR A 46 18.36 -18.91 35.23
CA THR A 46 17.40 -19.83 35.83
C THR A 46 16.97 -20.88 34.80
N HIS A 47 17.38 -22.12 35.05
CA HIS A 47 16.84 -23.34 34.44
C HIS A 47 15.33 -23.46 34.68
N ALA A 48 14.57 -23.83 33.65
CA ALA A 48 13.28 -24.50 33.79
C ALA A 48 13.20 -25.62 32.73
N GLU A 49 12.92 -26.84 33.19
CA GLU A 49 12.84 -28.07 32.41
C GLU A 49 11.70 -28.08 31.38
N ALA A 50 11.93 -28.88 30.35
CA ALA A 50 11.09 -29.08 29.18
C ALA A 50 9.77 -29.81 29.50
N SER A 51 8.73 -29.48 28.74
CA SER A 51 7.67 -30.43 28.40
C SER A 51 7.76 -30.68 26.90
N ASP A 52 8.22 -31.88 26.53
CA ASP A 52 8.09 -32.41 25.18
C ASP A 52 6.61 -32.40 24.77
N LYS A 53 6.33 -31.76 23.65
CA LYS A 53 5.19 -32.09 22.80
C LYS A 53 5.72 -32.20 21.38
N GLU A 54 5.91 -33.44 20.96
CA GLU A 54 5.99 -33.80 19.56
C GLU A 54 4.71 -33.31 18.85
N GLY A 55 4.91 -32.37 17.93
CA GLY A 55 3.89 -31.89 17.00
C GLY A 55 4.56 -31.78 15.64
N HIS A 56 3.94 -32.41 14.65
CA HIS A 56 4.37 -32.51 13.26
C HIS A 56 5.05 -31.23 12.73
N LYS A 57 6.28 -31.38 12.20
CA LYS A 57 6.96 -30.36 11.39
C LYS A 57 6.25 -30.26 10.03
N GLU A 58 5.19 -29.47 9.98
CA GLU A 58 4.84 -28.76 8.75
C GLU A 58 5.87 -27.63 8.60
N GLU A 59 6.48 -27.52 7.42
CA GLU A 59 7.46 -26.48 7.09
C GLU A 59 6.76 -25.10 7.01
N GLU A 60 6.35 -24.57 8.15
CA GLU A 60 5.99 -23.16 8.27
C GLU A 60 7.28 -22.36 8.41
N SER A 61 7.64 -21.66 7.33
CA SER A 61 8.68 -20.64 7.41
C SER A 61 8.34 -19.69 8.54
N CYS A 62 9.27 -19.49 9.48
CA CYS A 62 9.17 -18.48 10.52
C CYS A 62 8.81 -17.15 9.84
N VAL A 63 7.56 -16.73 9.94
CA VAL A 63 7.07 -15.55 9.24
C VAL A 63 7.72 -14.36 9.90
N LYS A 64 8.75 -13.80 9.26
CA LYS A 64 9.40 -12.59 9.73
C LYS A 64 8.36 -11.48 9.78
N LEU A 65 8.22 -10.85 10.94
CA LEU A 65 7.37 -9.69 11.17
C LEU A 65 8.24 -8.47 11.37
N SER A 66 7.84 -7.35 10.79
CA SER A 66 8.39 -6.02 11.06
C SER A 66 7.22 -5.07 11.29
N HIS A 67 7.27 -4.28 12.37
CA HIS A 67 6.17 -3.37 12.74
C HIS A 67 4.79 -4.06 12.84
N GLY A 68 4.77 -5.34 13.21
CA GLY A 68 3.54 -6.15 13.25
C GLY A 68 3.01 -6.59 11.87
N LYS A 69 3.76 -6.34 10.80
CA LYS A 69 3.41 -6.66 9.42
C LYS A 69 4.30 -7.78 8.88
N LYS A 70 3.73 -8.59 7.99
CA LYS A 70 4.48 -9.65 7.31
C LYS A 70 5.54 -9.06 6.39
N VAL A 71 6.75 -9.60 6.49
CA VAL A 71 7.87 -9.27 5.61
C VAL A 71 7.87 -10.21 4.42
N TYR A 72 8.03 -9.66 3.22
CA TYR A 72 8.10 -10.38 1.97
C TYR A 72 9.48 -10.23 1.35
N THR A 73 10.14 -11.35 1.10
CA THR A 73 11.48 -11.41 0.48
C THR A 73 11.47 -12.09 -0.90
N ASP A 74 10.40 -12.81 -1.23
CA ASP A 74 10.19 -13.43 -2.55
C ASP A 74 9.21 -12.59 -3.37
N TYR A 75 9.76 -11.78 -4.28
CA TYR A 75 9.01 -10.88 -5.14
C TYR A 75 9.81 -10.55 -6.41
N SER A 76 9.13 -10.06 -7.43
CA SER A 76 9.75 -9.47 -8.62
C SER A 76 9.19 -8.06 -8.88
N ILE A 77 10.07 -7.17 -9.31
CA ILE A 77 9.76 -5.78 -9.61
C ILE A 77 9.87 -5.59 -11.13
N THR A 78 8.88 -4.93 -11.71
CA THR A 78 8.97 -4.41 -13.07
C THR A 78 9.11 -2.89 -12.99
N GLY A 79 10.27 -2.39 -13.41
CA GLY A 79 10.59 -0.96 -13.39
C GLY A 79 9.67 -0.16 -14.33
N ILE A 80 9.19 0.97 -13.84
CA ILE A 80 8.24 1.84 -14.52
C ILE A 80 8.90 3.20 -14.82
N PRO A 81 8.67 3.80 -16.00
CA PRO A 81 9.20 5.13 -16.30
C PRO A 81 8.70 6.22 -15.33
N GLY A 82 9.61 7.09 -14.89
CA GLY A 82 9.35 8.25 -14.03
C GLY A 82 8.90 9.50 -14.79
N ASP A 83 7.82 9.41 -15.57
CA ASP A 83 7.31 10.50 -16.44
C ASP A 83 6.04 11.19 -15.90
N GLY A 84 5.80 11.05 -14.59
CA GLY A 84 4.57 11.47 -13.92
C GLY A 84 3.40 10.49 -14.05
N ARG A 85 3.54 9.40 -14.83
CA ARG A 85 2.50 8.35 -14.92
C ARG A 85 2.79 7.14 -14.03
N CYS A 86 3.89 7.13 -13.28
CA CYS A 86 4.42 5.92 -12.64
C CYS A 86 3.38 5.17 -11.79
N LEU A 87 2.57 5.88 -10.99
CA LEU A 87 1.48 5.28 -10.23
C LEU A 87 0.45 4.58 -11.13
N PHE A 88 -0.09 5.30 -12.11
CA PHE A 88 -1.11 4.77 -13.01
C PHE A 88 -0.57 3.63 -13.88
N ARG A 89 0.68 3.70 -14.36
CA ARG A 89 1.36 2.62 -15.07
C ARG A 89 1.51 1.39 -14.20
N SER A 90 1.96 1.55 -12.95
CA SER A 90 2.13 0.44 -12.00
C SER A 90 0.80 -0.27 -11.71
N VAL A 91 -0.26 0.50 -11.48
CA VAL A 91 -1.60 -0.03 -11.21
C VAL A 91 -2.15 -0.74 -12.45
N ALA A 92 -2.09 -0.10 -13.63
CA ALA A 92 -2.54 -0.70 -14.89
C ALA A 92 -1.78 -1.99 -15.22
N HIS A 93 -0.47 -2.01 -15.01
CA HIS A 93 0.36 -3.19 -15.18
C HIS A 93 -0.10 -4.35 -14.28
N GLY A 94 -0.30 -4.09 -12.99
CA GLY A 94 -0.82 -5.09 -12.07
C GLY A 94 -2.24 -5.56 -12.40
N ALA A 95 -3.10 -4.66 -12.89
CA ALA A 95 -4.46 -5.00 -13.33
C ALA A 95 -4.44 -5.95 -14.55
N CYS A 96 -3.54 -5.73 -15.52
CA CYS A 96 -3.34 -6.62 -16.66
C CYS A 96 -2.97 -8.04 -16.21
N LEU A 97 -1.95 -8.15 -15.36
CA LEU A 97 -1.48 -9.45 -14.84
C LEU A 97 -2.55 -10.16 -14.02
N ARG A 98 -3.27 -9.42 -13.17
CA ARG A 98 -4.38 -9.97 -12.39
C ARG A 98 -5.47 -10.55 -13.29
N SER A 99 -5.72 -9.92 -14.44
CA SER A 99 -6.70 -10.36 -15.44
C SER A 99 -6.21 -11.49 -16.35
N GLY A 100 -5.00 -12.04 -16.11
CA GLY A 100 -4.40 -13.09 -16.93
C GLY A 100 -3.88 -12.59 -18.29
N LYS A 101 -3.80 -11.27 -18.49
CA LYS A 101 -3.19 -10.67 -19.68
C LYS A 101 -1.67 -10.62 -19.52
N PRO A 102 -0.90 -10.64 -20.62
CA PRO A 102 0.55 -10.42 -20.56
C PRO A 102 0.88 -9.05 -19.96
N ALA A 103 2.10 -8.93 -19.43
CA ALA A 103 2.64 -7.65 -19.00
C ALA A 103 2.60 -6.63 -20.17
N PRO A 104 2.00 -5.45 -19.99
CA PRO A 104 1.98 -4.44 -21.04
C PRO A 104 3.39 -3.91 -21.31
N ASN A 105 3.71 -3.73 -22.60
CA ASN A 105 4.92 -3.02 -23.02
C ASN A 105 4.80 -1.51 -22.71
N GLU A 106 5.88 -0.75 -22.90
CA GLU A 106 5.94 0.65 -22.51
C GLU A 106 4.87 1.55 -23.17
N SER A 107 4.56 1.32 -24.45
CA SER A 107 3.53 2.09 -25.15
C SER A 107 2.13 1.75 -24.64
N SER A 108 1.81 0.47 -24.45
CA SER A 108 0.56 0.04 -23.85
C SER A 108 0.41 0.51 -22.41
N GLN A 109 1.49 0.50 -21.62
CA GLN A 109 1.48 1.08 -20.26
C GLN A 109 1.11 2.55 -20.29
N ARG A 110 1.57 3.32 -21.30
CA ARG A 110 1.27 4.75 -21.42
C ARG A 110 -0.23 4.96 -21.65
N GLU A 111 -0.78 4.25 -22.62
CA GLU A 111 -2.20 4.34 -23.00
C GLU A 111 -3.12 3.90 -21.85
N LEU A 112 -2.80 2.77 -21.22
CA LEU A 112 -3.57 2.26 -20.08
C LEU A 112 -3.48 3.18 -18.87
N ALA A 113 -2.33 3.81 -18.62
CA ALA A 113 -2.16 4.77 -17.54
C ALA A 113 -3.00 6.03 -17.78
N ASP A 114 -3.01 6.56 -18.99
CA ASP A 114 -3.78 7.77 -19.33
C ASP A 114 -5.29 7.49 -19.32
N ASP A 115 -5.73 6.32 -19.78
CA ASP A 115 -7.13 5.87 -19.67
C ASP A 115 -7.56 5.68 -18.19
N LEU A 116 -6.75 5.00 -17.38
CA LEU A 116 -7.03 4.81 -15.95
C LEU A 116 -7.10 6.16 -15.23
N ARG A 117 -6.16 7.08 -15.53
CA ARG A 117 -6.15 8.43 -14.96
C ARG A 117 -7.42 9.20 -15.29
N ALA A 118 -7.88 9.15 -16.54
CA ALA A 118 -9.11 9.82 -16.96
C ALA A 118 -10.31 9.30 -16.16
N LYS A 119 -10.42 7.97 -16.01
CA LYS A 119 -11.49 7.32 -15.23
C LYS A 119 -11.41 7.64 -13.74
N VAL A 120 -10.22 7.70 -13.16
CA VAL A 120 -10.02 8.11 -11.77
C VAL A 120 -10.49 9.55 -11.54
N ALA A 121 -10.16 10.46 -12.47
CA ALA A 121 -10.64 11.84 -12.42
C ALA A 121 -12.17 11.96 -12.57
N ASP A 122 -12.80 11.10 -13.37
CA ASP A 122 -14.26 11.03 -13.46
C ASP A 122 -14.87 10.47 -12.17
N GLU A 123 -14.23 9.46 -11.56
CA GLU A 123 -14.69 8.85 -10.31
C GLU A 123 -14.58 9.83 -9.13
N PHE A 124 -13.59 10.74 -9.12
CA PHE A 124 -13.53 11.84 -8.15
C PHE A 124 -14.82 12.66 -8.18
N ILE A 125 -15.24 13.10 -9.37
CA ILE A 125 -16.44 13.93 -9.54
C ILE A 125 -17.68 13.17 -9.06
N LYS A 126 -17.78 11.89 -9.44
CA LYS A 126 -18.90 11.03 -9.04
C LYS A 126 -18.96 10.80 -7.53
N ARG A 127 -17.82 10.79 -6.85
CA ARG A 127 -17.67 10.55 -5.40
C ARG A 127 -17.25 11.79 -4.64
N ARG A 128 -17.62 12.99 -5.11
CA ARG A 128 -17.18 14.26 -4.49
C ARG A 128 -17.46 14.30 -2.99
N GLU A 129 -18.66 13.89 -2.58
CA GLU A 129 -19.06 13.86 -1.16
C GLU A 129 -18.14 12.98 -0.29
N GLU A 130 -17.61 11.89 -0.85
CA GLU A 130 -16.72 10.96 -0.13
C GLU A 130 -15.25 11.41 -0.15
N THR A 131 -14.85 12.18 -1.17
CA THR A 131 -13.44 12.42 -1.50
C THR A 131 -12.95 13.84 -1.28
N GLU A 132 -13.81 14.85 -1.35
CA GLU A 132 -13.41 16.25 -1.30
C GLU A 132 -12.67 16.61 -0.01
N TRP A 133 -13.05 16.02 1.12
CA TRP A 133 -12.48 16.35 2.42
C TRP A 133 -11.02 15.91 2.62
N PHE A 134 -10.52 14.94 1.84
CA PHE A 134 -9.13 14.45 1.92
C PHE A 134 -8.26 14.88 0.73
N VAL A 135 -8.81 15.69 -0.18
CA VAL A 135 -8.06 16.29 -1.28
C VAL A 135 -7.49 17.63 -0.82
N GLU A 136 -6.22 17.88 -1.11
CA GLU A 136 -5.56 19.13 -0.76
C GLU A 136 -5.89 20.24 -1.76
N GLY A 137 -6.37 21.38 -1.25
CA GLY A 137 -6.68 22.56 -2.05
C GLY A 137 -8.11 22.58 -2.62
N ASP A 138 -8.30 23.31 -3.70
CA ASP A 138 -9.59 23.39 -4.40
C ASP A 138 -9.86 22.10 -5.19
N PHE A 139 -11.00 21.47 -4.95
CA PHE A 139 -11.35 20.17 -5.51
C PHE A 139 -11.37 20.17 -7.05
N ASP A 140 -12.02 21.16 -7.65
CA ASP A 140 -12.19 21.22 -9.10
C ASP A 140 -10.84 21.48 -9.79
N THR A 141 -9.99 22.30 -9.18
CA THR A 141 -8.60 22.51 -9.60
C THR A 141 -7.79 21.22 -9.49
N TYR A 142 -7.88 20.50 -8.37
CA TYR A 142 -7.21 19.22 -8.16
C TYR A 142 -7.59 18.20 -9.23
N VAL A 143 -8.88 18.01 -9.46
CA VAL A 143 -9.40 17.07 -10.49
C VAL A 143 -8.94 17.49 -11.89
N SER A 144 -8.91 18.79 -12.19
CA SER A 144 -8.39 19.28 -13.48
C SER A 144 -6.89 19.00 -13.66
N HIS A 145 -6.12 19.03 -12.57
CA HIS A 145 -4.69 18.79 -12.57
C HIS A 145 -4.36 17.31 -12.69
N ILE A 146 -5.01 16.43 -11.92
CA ILE A 146 -4.69 15.00 -11.94
C ILE A 146 -4.96 14.35 -13.30
N ARG A 147 -5.85 14.94 -14.12
CA ARG A 147 -6.05 14.55 -15.54
C ARG A 147 -4.82 14.77 -16.41
N LYS A 148 -3.94 15.71 -16.05
CA LYS A 148 -2.77 16.05 -16.88
C LYS A 148 -1.71 14.96 -16.75
N PRO A 149 -1.12 14.48 -17.86
CA PRO A 149 -0.37 13.24 -17.76
C PRO A 149 0.95 13.26 -16.98
N HIS A 150 1.51 14.44 -16.76
CA HIS A 150 2.74 14.69 -16.02
C HIS A 150 2.51 14.92 -14.52
N VAL A 151 1.25 15.03 -14.08
CA VAL A 151 0.92 15.22 -12.67
C VAL A 151 0.97 13.88 -11.96
N TRP A 152 1.70 13.85 -10.84
CA TRP A 152 1.91 12.66 -10.04
C TRP A 152 0.63 12.33 -9.28
N GLY A 153 0.30 11.05 -9.19
CA GLY A 153 -0.76 10.58 -8.31
C GLY A 153 -0.20 10.18 -6.94
N GLY A 154 -1.11 9.91 -6.00
CA GLY A 154 -0.80 9.38 -4.68
C GLY A 154 -1.94 8.56 -4.10
N GLU A 155 -2.12 8.66 -2.78
CA GLU A 155 -3.13 7.91 -2.04
C GLU A 155 -4.58 8.19 -2.51
N PRO A 156 -5.00 9.44 -2.78
CA PRO A 156 -6.35 9.71 -3.30
C PRO A 156 -6.63 8.96 -4.62
N GLU A 157 -5.66 8.93 -5.53
CA GLU A 157 -5.80 8.22 -6.81
C GLU A 157 -5.80 6.70 -6.63
N LEU A 158 -5.01 6.15 -5.69
CA LEU A 158 -5.01 4.71 -5.39
C LEU A 158 -6.37 4.26 -4.83
N PHE A 159 -6.94 5.06 -3.93
CA PHE A 159 -8.28 4.81 -3.39
C PHE A 159 -9.31 4.73 -4.52
N LEU A 160 -9.36 5.74 -5.39
CA LEU A 160 -10.33 5.76 -6.48
C LEU A 160 -10.03 4.77 -7.60
N ALA A 161 -8.75 4.48 -7.89
CA ALA A 161 -8.38 3.45 -8.85
C ALA A 161 -8.91 2.07 -8.42
N SER A 162 -8.96 1.80 -7.10
CA SER A 162 -9.55 0.56 -6.58
C SER A 162 -11.04 0.45 -6.92
N HIS A 163 -11.79 1.56 -6.85
CA HIS A 163 -13.19 1.61 -7.25
C HIS A 163 -13.40 1.52 -8.76
N VAL A 164 -12.57 2.22 -9.55
CA VAL A 164 -12.63 2.19 -11.02
C VAL A 164 -12.39 0.78 -11.55
N LEU A 165 -11.40 0.08 -10.98
CA LEU A 165 -11.03 -1.27 -11.41
C LEU A 165 -11.88 -2.36 -10.74
N GLN A 166 -12.54 -2.04 -9.63
CA GLN A 166 -13.17 -3.00 -8.72
C GLN A 166 -12.18 -4.11 -8.30
N MET A 167 -10.99 -3.68 -7.89
CA MET A 167 -9.91 -4.58 -7.47
C MET A 167 -9.22 -4.04 -6.22
N PRO A 168 -8.87 -4.89 -5.25
CA PRO A 168 -8.06 -4.46 -4.12
C PRO A 168 -6.65 -4.09 -4.58
N ILE A 169 -6.09 -3.05 -3.98
CA ILE A 169 -4.74 -2.56 -4.23
C ILE A 169 -3.96 -2.58 -2.91
N THR A 170 -2.74 -3.11 -2.93
CA THR A 170 -1.82 -3.07 -1.78
C THR A 170 -0.53 -2.37 -2.18
N VAL A 171 -0.15 -1.38 -1.40
CA VAL A 171 1.11 -0.65 -1.55
C VAL A 171 2.14 -1.26 -0.62
N TYR A 172 3.30 -1.61 -1.17
CA TYR A 172 4.44 -2.11 -0.43
C TYR A 172 5.56 -1.09 -0.42
N MET A 173 6.40 -1.14 0.61
CA MET A 173 7.63 -0.38 0.72
C MET A 173 8.73 -1.28 1.26
N TYR A 174 9.97 -1.04 0.85
CA TYR A 174 11.11 -1.75 1.42
C TYR A 174 11.40 -1.22 2.84
N ASP A 175 11.51 -2.13 3.78
CA ASP A 175 11.88 -1.88 5.18
C ASP A 175 13.30 -2.41 5.38
N GLU A 176 14.25 -1.50 5.61
CA GLU A 176 15.67 -1.80 5.72
C GLU A 176 15.97 -2.68 6.93
N ASP A 177 15.33 -2.42 8.07
CA ASP A 177 15.48 -3.20 9.31
C ASP A 177 14.96 -4.63 9.14
N ALA A 178 13.88 -4.77 8.37
CA ALA A 178 13.28 -6.05 8.02
C ALA A 178 14.02 -6.77 6.90
N GLY A 179 14.83 -6.09 6.11
CA GLY A 179 15.47 -6.63 4.91
C GLY A 179 14.47 -7.15 3.87
N GLY A 180 13.29 -6.52 3.75
CA GLY A 180 12.23 -6.99 2.86
C GLY A 180 11.07 -6.01 2.74
N LEU A 181 10.05 -6.38 1.94
CA LEU A 181 8.89 -5.54 1.72
C LEU A 181 7.85 -5.72 2.83
N ILE A 182 7.24 -4.62 3.27
CA ILE A 182 6.06 -4.60 4.14
C ILE A 182 4.91 -3.88 3.43
N SER A 183 3.66 -4.28 3.70
CA SER A 183 2.50 -3.52 3.20
C SER A 183 2.36 -2.22 3.99
N ILE A 184 2.24 -1.08 3.32
CA ILE A 184 2.08 0.22 3.99
C ILE A 184 0.65 0.76 3.90
N ALA A 185 -0.08 0.40 2.85
CA ALA A 185 -1.47 0.79 2.65
C ALA A 185 -2.25 -0.26 1.84
N GLU A 186 -3.56 -0.33 2.08
CA GLU A 186 -4.49 -1.22 1.40
C GLU A 186 -5.76 -0.46 1.03
N TYR A 187 -6.23 -0.67 -0.20
CA TYR A 187 -7.42 -0.01 -0.76
C TYR A 187 -8.34 -1.05 -1.41
N GLY A 188 -9.64 -0.76 -1.46
CA GLY A 188 -10.62 -1.58 -2.17
C GLY A 188 -10.84 -2.98 -1.58
N GLN A 189 -10.73 -3.14 -0.26
CA GLN A 189 -10.91 -4.43 0.42
C GLN A 189 -12.34 -5.01 0.26
N GLU A 190 -13.32 -4.15 -0.04
CA GLU A 190 -14.68 -4.52 -0.41
C GLU A 190 -14.76 -5.29 -1.73
N TYR A 191 -13.73 -5.21 -2.59
CA TYR A 191 -13.63 -5.96 -3.85
C TYR A 191 -12.91 -7.31 -3.68
N GLY A 192 -12.63 -7.71 -2.44
CA GLY A 192 -11.99 -8.96 -2.08
C GLY A 192 -10.61 -8.78 -1.46
N LYS A 193 -10.08 -9.86 -0.90
CA LYS A 193 -8.75 -9.90 -0.25
C LYS A 193 -7.72 -10.70 -1.03
N GLU A 194 -8.18 -11.42 -2.06
CA GLU A 194 -7.35 -12.33 -2.81
C GLU A 194 -6.72 -11.63 -4.02
N ASN A 195 -5.43 -11.95 -4.24
CA ASN A 195 -4.66 -11.51 -5.38
C ASN A 195 -4.84 -10.01 -5.71
N PRO A 196 -4.48 -9.09 -4.78
CA PRO A 196 -4.55 -7.66 -5.04
C PRO A 196 -3.58 -7.23 -6.13
N ILE A 197 -3.87 -6.08 -6.73
CA ILE A 197 -2.88 -5.32 -7.48
C ILE A 197 -1.82 -4.87 -6.47
N ARG A 198 -0.55 -5.14 -6.76
CA ARG A 198 0.55 -4.79 -5.87
C ARG A 198 1.43 -3.76 -6.55
N VAL A 199 1.74 -2.69 -5.83
CA VAL A 199 2.67 -1.65 -6.28
C VAL A 199 3.75 -1.46 -5.22
N LEU A 200 4.96 -1.15 -5.66
CA LEU A 200 6.08 -0.81 -4.79
C LEU A 200 6.24 0.70 -4.77
N TYR A 201 6.20 1.30 -3.58
CA TYR A 201 6.51 2.70 -3.34
C TYR A 201 7.95 2.84 -2.85
N HIS A 202 8.70 3.75 -3.48
CA HIS A 202 10.13 3.95 -3.17
C HIS A 202 10.41 5.04 -2.12
N GLY A 203 9.38 5.69 -1.57
CA GLY A 203 9.55 6.74 -0.55
C GLY A 203 9.74 8.17 -1.08
N PHE A 204 10.08 8.33 -2.36
CA PHE A 204 10.33 9.63 -3.00
C PHE A 204 9.37 9.94 -4.17
N GLY A 205 8.12 9.47 -4.10
CA GLY A 205 7.10 9.76 -5.12
C GLY A 205 7.12 8.86 -6.35
N HIS A 206 7.90 7.77 -6.34
CA HIS A 206 7.96 6.82 -7.44
C HIS A 206 7.29 5.48 -7.10
N TYR A 207 6.60 4.91 -8.10
CA TYR A 207 5.94 3.61 -8.00
C TYR A 207 6.41 2.67 -9.12
N ASP A 208 6.66 1.42 -8.74
CA ASP A 208 6.87 0.30 -9.65
C ASP A 208 5.77 -0.76 -9.55
N ALA A 209 5.65 -1.58 -10.59
CA ALA A 209 4.78 -2.75 -10.56
C ALA A 209 5.43 -3.89 -9.78
N LEU A 210 4.68 -4.46 -8.83
CA LEU A 210 5.17 -5.51 -7.95
C LEU A 210 4.42 -6.83 -8.20
N GLN A 211 5.16 -7.92 -8.25
CA GLN A 211 4.60 -9.27 -8.32
C GLN A 211 5.13 -10.11 -7.17
N MET A 212 4.24 -10.90 -6.58
CA MET A 212 4.59 -11.89 -5.58
C MET A 212 4.15 -13.26 -6.08
N PRO A 213 4.89 -14.33 -5.74
CA PRO A 213 4.48 -15.68 -6.07
C PRO A 213 3.06 -15.95 -5.55
N ARG A 214 2.22 -16.54 -6.40
CA ARG A 214 0.91 -17.03 -5.94
C ARG A 214 1.16 -18.24 -5.04
N LYS A 215 0.62 -18.22 -3.82
CA LYS A 215 0.44 -19.45 -3.06
C LYS A 215 -0.39 -20.38 -3.93
N LYS A 216 0.16 -21.54 -4.31
CA LYS A 216 -0.65 -22.61 -4.90
C LYS A 216 -1.64 -22.98 -3.81
N SER A 217 -2.92 -22.68 -3.99
CA SER A 217 -3.93 -23.38 -3.23
C SER A 217 -3.79 -24.85 -3.62
N ASP A 218 -3.63 -25.73 -2.63
CA ASP A 218 -3.75 -27.16 -2.88
C ASP A 218 -5.11 -27.38 -3.52
N ARG A 219 -5.10 -27.60 -4.83
CA ARG A 219 -6.24 -28.20 -5.50
C ARG A 219 -6.32 -29.59 -4.92
N SER A 220 -7.19 -29.76 -3.92
CA SER A 220 -7.75 -31.06 -3.57
C SER A 220 -8.23 -31.68 -4.87
N ARG A 221 -7.43 -32.63 -5.38
CA ARG A 221 -7.82 -33.49 -6.48
C ARG A 221 -8.97 -34.33 -5.95
N LEU A 222 -10.19 -33.96 -6.32
CA LEU A 222 -11.34 -34.86 -6.29
C LEU A 222 -11.21 -35.87 -7.44
#